data_AF-A0A914CLV8-F1
#
_entry.id   AF-A0A914CLV8-F1
#
_cell.length_a   1.000
_cell.length_b   1.000
_cell.length_c   1.000
_cell.angle_alpha   90.00
_cell.angle_beta   90.00
_cell.angle_gamma   90.00
#
_symmetry.space_group_name_H-M   'P 1'
#
loop_
_entity.id
_entity.type
_entity.pdbx_description
1 polymer ?
#
loop_
_entity_poly.entity_id
_entity_poly.type
_entity_poly.pdbx_seq_one_letter_code
_entity_poly.pdbx_strand_id
1 'polypeptide(L)'
;MAASFSIVFLCNWQPPNEHECRICEFILAIAKHHFHNNITDEAALKAQLLAECGHISNSDDQTTCKKIVNNNIDKIFADLKAGDRDGQTCVDIHYCTPAELTRSTGAPSQEVRAHR
;
A
#
# COMPACT_ATOMS: atom_id res chain seq x y z
N MET A 1 -7.33 45.14 -20.11
CA MET A 1 -7.84 43.76 -20.18
C MET A 1 -6.65 42.84 -20.42
N ALA A 2 -6.29 42.01 -19.44
CA ALA A 2 -5.58 40.73 -19.60
C ALA A 2 -5.44 40.14 -18.18
N ALA A 3 -6.24 39.12 -17.86
CA ALA A 3 -6.10 38.34 -16.64
C ALA A 3 -5.12 37.20 -16.94
N SER A 4 -3.94 37.22 -16.31
CA SER A 4 -2.98 36.12 -16.38
C SER A 4 -3.09 35.31 -15.09
N PHE A 5 -3.88 34.25 -15.15
CA PHE A 5 -3.97 33.24 -14.10
C PHE A 5 -2.67 32.42 -14.08
N SER A 6 -1.73 32.76 -13.19
CA SER A 6 -0.63 31.86 -12.86
C SER A 6 -1.12 30.79 -11.88
N ILE A 7 -1.77 29.77 -12.41
CA ILE A 7 -2.00 28.50 -11.71
C ILE A 7 -0.68 27.73 -11.77
N VAL A 8 0.22 28.01 -10.82
CA VAL A 8 1.53 27.36 -10.74
C VAL A 8 1.53 26.50 -9.47
N PHE A 9 1.22 25.21 -9.67
CA PHE A 9 1.44 24.05 -8.79
C PHE A 9 0.64 23.91 -7.48
N LEU A 10 -0.69 23.73 -7.59
CA LEU A 10 -1.51 23.07 -6.56
C LEU A 10 -1.75 21.58 -6.89
N CYS A 11 -0.68 20.82 -7.11
CA CYS A 11 -0.66 19.39 -6.84
C CYS A 11 0.80 19.03 -6.57
N ASN A 12 1.15 18.86 -5.29
CA ASN A 12 2.43 18.29 -4.91
C ASN A 12 2.43 16.82 -5.35
N TRP A 13 2.82 16.59 -6.60
CA TRP A 13 2.91 15.28 -7.22
C TRP A 13 4.26 14.68 -6.82
N GLN A 14 4.32 14.10 -5.63
CA GLN A 14 5.39 13.18 -5.31
C GLN A 14 5.21 11.95 -6.22
N PRO A 15 6.24 11.56 -7.00
CA PRO A 15 6.14 10.38 -7.84
C PRO A 15 5.79 9.19 -6.94
N PRO A 16 4.88 8.30 -7.37
CA PRO A 16 4.54 7.11 -6.61
C PRO A 16 5.83 6.35 -6.33
N ASN A 17 6.09 6.03 -5.06
CA ASN A 17 7.16 5.10 -4.75
C ASN A 17 6.63 3.69 -5.06
N GLU A 18 6.60 3.34 -6.35
CA GLU A 18 6.11 2.04 -6.83
C GLU A 18 6.79 0.87 -6.12
N HIS A 19 8.00 1.08 -5.61
CA HIS A 19 8.74 0.09 -4.85
C HIS A 19 8.20 -0.10 -3.43
N GLU A 20 8.02 0.99 -2.67
CA GLU A 20 7.39 0.92 -1.34
C GLU A 20 5.94 0.41 -1.43
N CYS A 21 5.21 0.77 -2.48
CA CYS A 21 3.87 0.25 -2.73
C CYS A 21 3.86 -1.28 -2.84
N ARG A 22 4.74 -1.86 -3.67
CA ARG A 22 4.86 -3.33 -3.80
C ARG A 22 5.21 -4.03 -2.50
N ILE A 23 6.11 -3.44 -1.69
CA ILE A 23 6.46 -4.00 -0.38
C ILE A 23 5.25 -3.95 0.55
N CYS A 24 4.47 -2.87 0.52
CA CYS A 24 3.24 -2.77 1.30
C CYS A 24 2.21 -3.83 0.87
N GLU A 25 1.97 -4.00 -0.44
CA GLU A 25 1.04 -4.99 -0.97
C GLU A 25 1.45 -6.42 -0.57
N PHE A 26 2.76 -6.72 -0.62
CA PHE A 26 3.31 -7.97 -0.13
C PHE A 26 3.00 -8.20 1.35
N ILE A 27 3.21 -7.20 2.21
CA ILE A 27 2.89 -7.27 3.64
C ILE A 27 1.40 -7.54 3.84
N LEU A 28 0.51 -6.86 3.11
CA LEU A 28 -0.93 -7.08 3.24
C LEU A 28 -1.35 -8.49 2.81
N ALA A 29 -0.78 -9.01 1.72
CA ALA A 29 -1.08 -10.37 1.27
C ALA A 29 -0.70 -11.41 2.34
N ILE A 30 0.48 -11.27 2.94
CA ILE A 30 0.93 -12.12 4.04
C ILE A 30 0.06 -11.92 5.28
N ALA A 31 -0.27 -10.68 5.64
CA ALA A 31 -1.09 -10.38 6.81
C ALA A 31 -2.47 -11.03 6.70
N LYS A 32 -3.12 -10.94 5.53
CA LYS A 32 -4.38 -11.63 5.23
C LYS A 32 -4.24 -13.14 5.39
N HIS A 33 -3.19 -13.73 4.83
CA HIS A 33 -2.92 -15.17 4.95
C HIS A 33 -2.82 -15.61 6.42
N HIS A 34 -2.04 -14.92 7.25
CA HIS A 34 -1.92 -15.25 8.67
C HIS A 34 -3.22 -15.01 9.45
N PHE A 35 -3.93 -13.92 9.15
CA PHE A 35 -5.19 -13.59 9.82
C PHE A 35 -6.27 -14.64 9.53
N HIS A 36 -6.38 -15.11 8.27
CA HIS A 36 -7.26 -16.23 7.90
C HIS A 36 -6.84 -17.56 8.50
N ASN A 37 -5.57 -17.72 8.86
CA ASN A 37 -5.02 -18.88 9.56
C ASN A 37 -5.02 -18.70 11.10
N ASN A 38 -6.02 -17.99 11.63
CA ASN A 38 -6.32 -17.81 13.06
C ASN A 38 -5.35 -16.93 13.86
N ILE A 39 -4.46 -16.17 13.22
CA ILE A 39 -3.67 -15.14 13.93
C ILE A 39 -4.52 -13.87 14.04
N THR A 40 -5.32 -13.82 15.10
CA THR A 40 -6.27 -12.74 15.38
C THR A 40 -5.86 -11.85 16.56
N ASP A 41 -4.61 -11.96 17.00
CA ASP A 41 -3.96 -11.05 17.94
C ASP A 41 -2.99 -10.14 17.18
N GLU A 42 -3.03 -8.83 17.48
CA GLU A 42 -2.26 -7.82 16.76
C GLU A 42 -0.75 -7.99 16.98
N ALA A 43 -0.33 -8.29 18.21
CA ALA A 43 1.08 -8.48 18.54
C ALA A 43 1.64 -9.75 17.89
N ALA A 44 0.84 -10.83 17.87
CA ALA A 44 1.17 -12.05 17.16
C ALA A 44 1.27 -11.82 15.65
N LEU A 45 0.34 -11.08 15.04
CA LEU A 45 0.40 -10.71 13.63
C LEU A 45 1.66 -9.89 13.33
N LYS A 46 1.96 -8.88 14.16
CA LYS A 46 3.18 -8.07 14.04
C LYS A 46 4.43 -8.94 14.02
N ALA A 47 4.54 -9.88 14.95
CA ALA A 47 5.69 -10.76 15.07
C ALA A 47 5.88 -11.62 13.80
N GLN A 48 4.79 -12.16 13.24
CA GLN A 48 4.84 -12.91 11.98
C GLN A 48 5.28 -12.03 10.81
N LEU A 49 4.70 -10.84 10.65
CA LEU A 49 5.08 -9.93 9.58
C LEU A 49 6.55 -9.51 9.66
N LEU A 50 7.07 -9.26 10.87
CA LEU A 50 8.48 -8.96 11.06
C LEU A 50 9.40 -10.16 10.76
N ALA A 51 8.96 -11.38 11.05
CA ALA A 51 9.67 -12.59 10.67
C ALA A 51 9.72 -12.74 9.14
N GLU A 52 8.60 -12.51 8.45
CA GLU A 52 8.50 -12.55 6.99
C GLU A 52 9.37 -11.47 6.32
N CYS A 53 9.42 -10.25 6.87
CA CYS A 53 10.39 -9.26 6.42
C CYS A 53 11.84 -9.74 6.56
N GLY A 54 12.14 -10.59 7.55
CA GLY A 54 13.47 -11.17 7.77
C GLY A 54 13.93 -12.13 6.68
N HIS A 55 13.01 -12.68 5.88
CA HIS A 55 13.32 -13.57 4.76
C HIS A 55 13.66 -12.83 3.45
N ILE A 56 13.44 -11.51 3.41
CA ILE A 56 13.81 -10.68 2.26
C ILE A 56 15.34 -10.55 2.20
N SER A 57 15.93 -10.96 1.07
CA SER A 57 17.39 -10.98 0.88
C SER A 57 18.00 -9.60 0.66
N ASN A 58 17.27 -8.67 0.04
CA ASN A 58 17.72 -7.30 -0.13
C ASN A 58 17.58 -6.54 1.19
N SER A 59 18.67 -5.92 1.67
CA SER A 59 18.72 -5.23 2.96
C SER A 59 17.81 -4.00 3.03
N ASP A 60 17.70 -3.26 1.94
CA ASP A 60 16.92 -2.02 1.86
C ASP A 60 15.43 -2.36 1.84
N ASP A 61 15.05 -3.41 1.11
CA ASP A 61 13.68 -3.93 1.06
C ASP A 61 13.28 -4.52 2.42
N GLN A 62 14.17 -5.27 3.06
CA GLN A 62 13.96 -5.77 4.41
C GLN A 62 13.74 -4.62 5.41
N THR A 63 14.57 -3.57 5.34
CA THR A 63 14.48 -2.39 6.21
C THR A 63 13.16 -1.65 5.98
N THR A 64 12.79 -1.46 4.71
CA THR A 64 11.54 -0.84 4.30
C THR A 64 10.34 -1.66 4.78
N CYS A 65 10.37 -2.98 4.61
CA CYS A 65 9.32 -3.89 5.09
C CYS A 65 9.11 -3.75 6.61
N LYS A 66 10.19 -3.85 7.39
CA LYS A 66 10.14 -3.68 8.85
C LYS A 66 9.60 -2.32 9.27
N LYS A 67 9.96 -1.26 8.54
CA LYS A 67 9.46 0.11 8.79
C LYS A 67 7.96 0.19 8.54
N ILE A 68 7.47 -0.34 7.42
CA ILE A 68 6.03 -0.36 7.10
C ILE A 68 5.24 -1.07 8.19
N VAL A 69 5.68 -2.28 8.59
CA VAL A 69 5.03 -3.07 9.66
C VAL A 69 5.03 -2.31 10.99
N ASN A 70 6.18 -1.80 11.43
CA ASN A 70 6.29 -1.15 12.74
C ASN A 70 5.45 0.12 12.87
N ASN A 71 5.31 0.87 11.78
CA ASN A 71 4.62 2.15 11.80
C ASN A 71 3.10 2.03 11.58
N ASN A 72 2.62 0.91 11.04
CA ASN A 72 1.25 0.82 10.53
C ASN A 72 0.49 -0.45 10.98
N ILE A 73 1.06 -1.25 11.90
CA ILE A 73 0.42 -2.49 12.35
C ILE A 73 -1.00 -2.26 12.86
N ASP A 74 -1.24 -1.20 13.64
CA ASP A 74 -2.55 -0.85 14.19
C ASP A 74 -3.60 -0.72 13.07
N LYS A 75 -3.25 -0.01 11.99
CA LYS A 75 -4.13 0.21 10.84
C LYS A 75 -4.31 -1.05 10.01
N ILE A 76 -3.23 -1.79 9.74
CA ILE A 76 -3.27 -3.06 9.01
C ILE A 76 -4.20 -4.03 9.74
N PHE A 77 -4.04 -4.19 11.05
CA PHE A 77 -4.85 -5.11 11.84
C PHE A 77 -6.32 -4.65 11.97
N ALA A 78 -6.55 -3.34 12.14
CA ALA A 78 -7.91 -2.79 12.15
C ALA A 78 -8.65 -3.04 10.82
N ASP A 79 -7.97 -2.85 9.69
CA ASP A 79 -8.55 -3.09 8.37
C ASP A 79 -8.83 -4.58 8.11
N LEU A 80 -7.96 -5.49 8.57
CA LEU A 80 -8.21 -6.94 8.50
C LEU A 80 -9.46 -7.35 9.29
N LYS A 81 -9.65 -6.80 10.51
CA LYS A 81 -10.85 -7.05 11.32
C LYS A 81 -12.13 -6.51 10.69
N ALA A 82 -12.04 -5.42 9.93
CA ALA A 82 -13.19 -4.79 9.30
C ALA A 82 -13.76 -5.59 8.12
N GLY A 83 -13.06 -6.64 7.66
CA GLY A 83 -13.40 -7.36 6.45
C GLY A 83 -12.83 -6.66 5.22
N ASP A 84 -12.35 -7.50 4.30
CA ASP A 84 -11.36 -7.19 3.26
C ASP A 84 -11.45 -5.80 2.60
N ARG A 85 -10.31 -5.11 2.52
CA ARG A 85 -10.12 -3.92 1.68
C ARG A 85 -8.99 -4.22 0.70
N ASP A 86 -9.35 -4.56 -0.53
CA ASP A 86 -8.51 -5.01 -1.65
C ASP A 86 -7.25 -4.14 -1.92
N GLY A 87 -6.24 -4.16 -1.04
CA GLY A 87 -5.04 -3.32 -1.15
C GLY A 87 -5.23 -1.85 -0.72
N GLN A 88 -6.46 -1.42 -0.43
CA GLN A 88 -6.77 -0.04 -0.06
C GLN A 88 -6.00 0.43 1.18
N THR A 89 -5.64 -0.49 2.09
CA THR A 89 -4.81 -0.18 3.25
C THR A 89 -3.49 0.47 2.86
N CYS A 90 -2.83 0.03 1.78
CA CYS A 90 -1.56 0.64 1.34
C CYS A 90 -1.72 2.06 0.81
N VAL A 91 -2.89 2.40 0.26
CA VAL A 91 -3.23 3.77 -0.13
C VAL A 91 -3.49 4.63 1.11
N ASP A 92 -4.25 4.09 2.07
CA ASP A 92 -4.60 4.81 3.30
C ASP A 92 -3.39 5.14 4.18
N ILE A 93 -2.36 4.30 4.16
CA ILE A 93 -1.09 4.55 4.87
C ILE A 93 -0.02 5.20 3.98
N HIS A 94 -0.41 5.67 2.79
CA HIS A 94 0.40 6.48 1.87
C HIS A 94 1.63 5.79 1.27
N TYR A 95 1.68 4.46 1.23
CA TYR A 95 2.71 3.74 0.46
C TYR A 95 2.31 3.51 -0.99
N CYS A 96 1.02 3.53 -1.29
CA CYS A 96 0.49 3.49 -2.64
C CYS A 96 -0.35 4.73 -2.95
N THR A 97 -0.44 5.03 -4.23
CA THR A 97 -1.38 5.97 -4.82
C THR A 97 -2.64 5.22 -5.30
N PRO A 98 -3.78 5.91 -5.47
CA PRO A 98 -4.96 5.30 -6.06
C PRO A 98 -4.72 4.70 -7.45
N ALA A 99 -3.79 5.28 -8.22
CA ALA A 99 -3.43 4.76 -9.54
C ALA A 99 -2.79 3.36 -9.48
N GLU A 100 -1.96 3.10 -8.47
CA GLU A 100 -1.32 1.78 -8.28
C GLU A 100 -2.34 0.71 -7.87
N LEU A 101 -3.31 1.06 -7.00
CA LEU A 101 -4.38 0.16 -6.58
C LEU A 101 -5.23 -0.35 -7.75
N THR A 102 -5.53 0.52 -8.72
CA THR A 102 -6.28 0.14 -9.92
C THR A 102 -5.51 -0.84 -10.82
N ARG A 103 -4.18 -0.90 -10.67
CA ARG A 103 -3.29 -1.76 -11.45
C ARG A 103 -3.20 -3.18 -10.88
N SER A 104 -3.40 -3.37 -9.58
CA SER A 104 -3.29 -4.67 -8.91
C SER A 104 -4.59 -5.49 -8.87
N THR A 105 -5.76 -4.86 -9.06
CA THR A 105 -7.09 -5.50 -8.87
C THR A 105 -7.74 -6.10 -10.12
N GLY A 106 -7.11 -6.09 -11.29
CA GLY A 106 -7.57 -6.89 -12.44
C GLY A 106 -8.99 -6.57 -12.96
N ALA A 107 -9.42 -5.30 -12.95
CA ALA A 107 -10.48 -4.86 -13.86
C ALA A 107 -9.90 -4.74 -15.30
N PRO A 108 -10.65 -5.13 -16.35
CA PRO A 108 -10.09 -5.28 -17.69
C PRO A 108 -9.54 -3.96 -18.23
N SER A 109 -8.46 -4.08 -18.99
CA SER A 109 -7.78 -3.04 -19.74
C SER A 109 -8.73 -2.09 -20.49
N GLN A 110 -8.49 -0.79 -20.32
CA GLN A 110 -8.81 0.31 -21.24
C GLN A 110 -10.28 0.61 -21.57
N GLU A 111 -10.71 1.83 -21.25
CA GLU A 111 -11.53 2.62 -22.16
C GLU A 111 -11.00 4.06 -22.24
N VAL A 112 -10.16 4.28 -23.25
CA VAL A 112 -10.22 5.40 -24.19
C VAL A 112 -10.93 6.67 -23.68
N ARG A 113 -10.17 7.73 -23.38
CA ARG A 113 -10.62 9.09 -23.77
C ARG A 113 -9.90 9.50 -25.04
N ALA A 114 -10.59 9.26 -26.14
CA ALA A 114 -10.35 9.92 -27.40
C ALA A 114 -10.35 11.44 -27.16
N HIS A 115 -9.25 12.11 -27.50
CA HIS A 115 -9.29 13.51 -27.87
C HIS A 115 -9.05 13.59 -29.38
N ARG A 116 -10.17 13.79 -30.06
CA ARG A 116 -10.30 14.35 -31.40
C ARG A 116 -9.48 15.63 -31.53
#